data_AF-A0A968XPU3-F1
#
_entry.id   AF-A0A968XPU3-F1
#
_cell.length_a   1.000
_cell.length_b   1.000
_cell.length_c   1.000
_cell.angle_alpha   90.00
_cell.angle_beta   90.00
_cell.angle_gamma   90.00
#
_symmetry.space_group_name_H-M   'P 1'
#
loop_
_entity.id
_entity.type
_entity.pdbx_description
1 polymer ?
#
loop_
_entity_poly.entity_id
_entity_poly.type
_entity_poly.pdbx_seq_one_letter_code
_entity_poly.pdbx_strand_id
1 'polypeptide(L)'
;MNITITAQSPKEFAEVWEKQHISNIFPSDVRHKDLQNYLEQLKKIGLKVEEVGRSYANREIYQVEWGTGKLKVFMWSQMHGDEPTATSAVVDMLAFLQTSKLGWVKKLRESITLRVVPMLNPDGAELFTRRNLQSIDINRDAQNLVTPEGQLLKKLRDEWKPDIGLTSTIKTR
;
A
#
# COMPACT_ATOMS: atom_id res chain seq x y z
N MET A 1 32.65 4.32 -1.13
CA MET A 1 32.18 3.39 -2.17
C MET A 1 31.36 4.20 -3.18
N ASN A 2 31.77 4.26 -4.44
CA ASN A 2 30.93 4.85 -5.48
C ASN A 2 29.84 3.84 -5.84
N ILE A 3 28.59 4.15 -5.50
CA ILE A 3 27.44 3.37 -5.92
C ILE A 3 27.12 3.82 -7.34
N THR A 4 27.53 3.06 -8.34
CA THR A 4 27.05 3.25 -9.71
C THR A 4 25.60 2.79 -9.75
N ILE A 5 24.66 3.73 -9.70
CA ILE A 5 23.23 3.45 -9.88
C ILE A 5 22.95 3.49 -11.39
N THR A 6 22.97 2.33 -12.04
CA THR A 6 22.38 2.19 -13.38
C THR A 6 20.91 1.88 -13.23
N ALA A 7 20.05 2.88 -13.45
CA ALA A 7 18.61 2.65 -13.59
C ALA A 7 18.30 2.16 -15.01
N GLN A 8 17.23 1.37 -15.14
CA GLN A 8 16.66 1.03 -16.44
C GLN A 8 16.10 2.28 -17.14
N SER A 9 16.07 2.27 -18.46
CA SER A 9 15.45 3.35 -19.24
C SER A 9 13.93 3.42 -19.02
N PRO A 10 13.28 4.56 -19.29
CA PRO A 10 11.83 4.67 -19.22
C PRO A 10 11.10 3.65 -20.10
N LYS A 11 11.66 3.33 -21.28
CA LYS A 11 11.09 2.34 -22.20
C LYS A 11 11.14 0.93 -21.60
N GLU A 12 12.30 0.54 -21.07
CA GLU A 12 12.44 -0.77 -20.39
C GLU A 12 11.51 -0.85 -19.18
N PHE A 13 11.37 0.23 -18.40
CA PHE A 13 10.42 0.26 -17.30
C PHE A 13 8.97 0.07 -17.75
N ALA A 14 8.55 0.79 -18.79
CA ALA A 14 7.20 0.66 -19.35
C ALA A 14 6.94 -0.77 -19.86
N GLU A 15 7.87 -1.36 -20.59
CA GLU A 15 7.75 -2.74 -21.08
C GLU A 15 7.68 -3.77 -19.94
N VAL A 16 8.39 -3.54 -18.84
CA VAL A 16 8.31 -4.42 -17.66
C VAL A 16 6.98 -4.23 -16.95
N TRP A 17 6.50 -3.00 -16.80
CA TRP A 17 5.21 -2.71 -16.21
C TRP A 17 4.07 -3.37 -17.00
N GLU A 18 4.04 -3.22 -18.32
CA GLU A 18 3.04 -3.87 -19.19
C GLU A 18 3.00 -5.39 -19.01
N LYS A 19 4.14 -6.02 -18.74
CA LYS A 19 4.23 -7.49 -18.55
C LYS A 19 3.90 -7.96 -17.14
N GLN A 20 3.99 -7.10 -16.12
CA GLN A 20 4.01 -7.52 -14.71
C GLN A 20 2.91 -6.87 -13.86
N HIS A 21 2.28 -5.79 -14.32
CA HIS A 21 1.15 -5.21 -13.62
C HIS A 21 0.00 -6.21 -13.53
N ILE A 22 -0.72 -6.17 -12.42
CA ILE A 22 -1.87 -7.04 -12.16
C ILE A 22 -3.16 -6.24 -12.00
N SER A 23 -3.03 -4.92 -11.80
CA SER A 23 -4.17 -4.01 -11.85
C SER A 23 -4.76 -4.01 -13.26
N ASN A 24 -6.07 -4.14 -13.34
CA ASN A 24 -6.80 -4.27 -14.61
C ASN A 24 -8.12 -3.50 -14.60
N ILE A 25 -8.42 -2.82 -13.50
CA ILE A 25 -9.57 -1.94 -13.31
C ILE A 25 -9.03 -0.52 -13.26
N PHE A 26 -9.73 0.40 -13.91
CA PHE A 26 -9.35 1.80 -13.87
C PHE A 26 -9.36 2.29 -12.40
N PRO A 27 -8.35 3.03 -11.91
CA PRO A 27 -8.20 3.24 -10.48
C PRO A 27 -9.43 3.83 -9.77
N SER A 28 -10.19 4.73 -10.40
CA SER A 28 -11.41 5.30 -9.79
C SER A 28 -12.50 4.26 -9.49
N ASP A 29 -12.44 3.10 -10.14
CA ASP A 29 -13.45 2.05 -10.08
C ASP A 29 -13.04 0.92 -9.13
N VAL A 30 -11.80 0.94 -8.61
CA VAL A 30 -11.33 -0.06 -7.64
C VAL A 30 -12.12 0.10 -6.34
N ARG A 31 -12.80 -0.97 -5.94
CA ARG A 31 -13.52 -1.08 -4.66
C ARG A 31 -12.86 -2.12 -3.76
N HIS A 32 -13.36 -2.25 -2.53
CA HIS A 32 -12.77 -3.14 -1.52
C HIS A 32 -12.71 -4.58 -2.02
N LYS A 33 -13.74 -5.04 -2.73
CA LYS A 33 -13.77 -6.38 -3.32
C LYS A 33 -12.69 -6.60 -4.39
N ASP A 34 -12.42 -5.57 -5.20
CA ASP A 34 -11.40 -5.64 -6.24
C ASP A 34 -10.00 -5.67 -5.63
N LEU A 35 -9.77 -4.88 -4.58
CA LEU A 35 -8.55 -4.98 -3.80
C LEU A 35 -8.37 -6.39 -3.25
N GLN A 36 -9.40 -7.03 -2.68
CA GLN A 36 -9.31 -8.41 -2.21
C GLN A 36 -8.86 -9.36 -3.35
N ASN A 37 -9.39 -9.19 -4.56
CA ASN A 37 -8.98 -9.99 -5.71
C ASN A 37 -7.50 -9.77 -6.06
N TYR A 38 -7.00 -8.54 -6.01
CA TYR A 38 -5.58 -8.24 -6.20
C TYR A 38 -4.72 -8.84 -5.09
N LEU A 39 -5.14 -8.75 -3.83
CA LEU A 39 -4.44 -9.32 -2.69
C LEU A 39 -4.33 -10.85 -2.78
N GLU A 40 -5.37 -11.53 -3.28
CA GLU A 40 -5.31 -12.97 -3.56
C GLU A 40 -4.29 -13.31 -4.66
N GLN A 41 -4.14 -12.46 -5.68
CA GLN A 41 -3.08 -12.62 -6.68
C GLN A 41 -1.69 -12.42 -6.06
N LEU A 42 -1.52 -11.41 -5.18
CA LEU A 42 -0.28 -11.19 -4.44
C LEU A 42 0.08 -12.39 -3.55
N LYS A 43 -0.90 -12.98 -2.85
CA LYS A 43 -0.69 -14.22 -2.07
C LYS A 43 -0.19 -15.37 -2.95
N LYS A 44 -0.78 -15.56 -4.13
CA LYS A 44 -0.39 -16.63 -5.07
C LYS A 44 1.06 -16.52 -5.55
N ILE A 45 1.60 -15.30 -5.66
CA ILE A 45 3.02 -15.07 -6.01
C ILE A 45 3.95 -15.06 -4.78
N GLY A 46 3.43 -15.44 -3.60
CA GLY A 46 4.21 -15.65 -2.39
C GLY A 46 4.39 -14.43 -1.50
N LEU A 47 3.60 -13.37 -1.67
CA LEU A 47 3.56 -12.28 -0.71
C LEU A 47 2.76 -12.67 0.53
N LYS A 48 3.25 -12.22 1.69
CA LYS A 48 2.54 -12.37 2.95
C LYS A 48 1.48 -11.27 3.04
N VAL A 49 0.21 -11.67 3.09
CA VAL A 49 -0.95 -10.76 3.20
C VAL A 49 -1.79 -11.16 4.40
N GLU A 50 -2.02 -10.22 5.32
CA GLU A 50 -2.75 -10.44 6.57
C GLU A 50 -3.87 -9.40 6.73
N GLU A 51 -5.03 -9.83 7.25
CA GLU A 51 -6.02 -8.89 7.80
C GLU A 51 -5.47 -8.36 9.13
N VAL A 52 -5.38 -7.04 9.27
CA VAL A 52 -4.78 -6.38 10.44
C VAL A 52 -5.77 -5.58 11.26
N GLY A 53 -6.97 -5.37 10.74
CA GLY A 53 -8.07 -4.71 11.43
C GLY A 53 -9.27 -4.55 10.52
N ARG A 54 -10.26 -3.78 10.97
CA ARG A 54 -11.49 -3.52 10.24
C ARG A 54 -11.89 -2.05 10.34
N SER A 55 -12.58 -1.55 9.32
CA SER A 55 -13.16 -0.21 9.27
C SER A 55 -14.38 -0.07 10.18
N TYR A 56 -14.95 1.14 10.25
CA TYR A 56 -16.18 1.39 10.99
C TYR A 56 -17.36 0.52 10.52
N ALA A 57 -17.50 0.30 9.21
CA ALA A 57 -18.50 -0.60 8.65
C ALA A 57 -18.10 -2.09 8.65
N ASN A 58 -17.07 -2.46 9.44
CA ASN A 58 -16.58 -3.82 9.59
C ASN A 58 -15.96 -4.44 8.31
N ARG A 59 -15.45 -3.62 7.39
CA ARG A 59 -14.70 -4.08 6.20
C ARG A 59 -13.25 -4.35 6.56
N GLU A 60 -12.68 -5.41 6.04
CA GLU A 60 -11.30 -5.83 6.32
C GLU A 60 -10.26 -4.79 5.85
N ILE A 61 -9.25 -4.54 6.68
CA ILE A 61 -8.07 -3.76 6.31
C ILE A 61 -6.88 -4.70 6.30
N TYR A 62 -6.15 -4.70 5.18
CA TYR A 62 -5.07 -5.66 4.93
C TYR A 62 -3.69 -5.01 4.99
N GLN A 63 -2.70 -5.78 5.38
CA GLN A 63 -1.28 -5.46 5.29
C GLN A 63 -0.56 -6.49 4.41
N VAL A 64 0.35 -6.02 3.57
CA VAL A 64 1.26 -6.83 2.76
C VAL A 64 2.70 -6.63 3.22
N GLU A 65 3.45 -7.71 3.40
CA GLU A 65 4.87 -7.66 3.77
C GLU A 65 5.77 -8.16 2.61
N TRP A 66 6.84 -7.41 2.32
CA TRP A 66 7.86 -7.78 1.33
C TRP A 66 9.26 -7.46 1.84
N GLY A 67 10.24 -8.30 1.53
CA GLY A 67 11.64 -8.08 1.93
C GLY A 67 11.97 -8.57 3.33
N THR A 68 13.27 -8.65 3.61
CA THR A 68 13.83 -9.30 4.81
C THR A 68 14.96 -8.49 5.43
N GLY A 69 15.17 -7.26 4.96
CA GLY A 69 16.25 -6.42 5.43
C GLY A 69 15.94 -5.69 6.73
N LYS A 70 16.98 -5.07 7.30
CA LYS A 70 16.88 -4.43 8.63
C LYS A 70 16.16 -3.09 8.60
N LEU A 71 16.19 -2.37 7.47
CA LEU A 71 15.54 -1.08 7.33
C LEU A 71 14.03 -1.29 7.16
N LYS A 72 13.25 -0.84 8.14
CA LYS A 72 11.80 -1.00 8.16
C LYS A 72 11.11 0.18 7.50
N VAL A 73 10.40 -0.07 6.41
CA VAL A 73 9.61 0.93 5.69
C VAL A 73 8.14 0.60 5.85
N PHE A 74 7.37 1.54 6.39
CA PHE A 74 5.92 1.42 6.51
C PHE A 74 5.23 2.33 5.51
N MET A 75 4.35 1.76 4.69
CA MET A 75 3.58 2.47 3.67
C MET A 75 2.09 2.31 3.91
N TRP A 76 1.31 3.34 3.62
CA TRP A 76 -0.14 3.24 3.56
C TRP A 76 -0.72 4.14 2.47
N SER A 77 -1.83 3.72 1.89
CA SER A 77 -2.54 4.47 0.85
C SER A 77 -4.05 4.56 1.11
N GLN A 78 -4.69 5.46 0.36
CA GLN A 78 -6.14 5.66 0.32
C GLN A 78 -6.77 5.83 1.73
N MET A 79 -6.18 6.74 2.52
CA MET A 79 -6.85 7.23 3.73
C MET A 79 -8.01 8.18 3.39
N HIS A 80 -7.90 8.86 2.25
CA HIS A 80 -9.03 9.46 1.56
C HIS A 80 -9.59 8.45 0.57
N GLY A 81 -10.87 8.12 0.68
CA GLY A 81 -11.49 7.06 -0.12
C GLY A 81 -11.58 7.38 -1.62
N ASP A 82 -11.61 8.65 -1.97
CA ASP A 82 -11.65 9.20 -3.34
C ASP A 82 -10.27 9.35 -4.01
N GLU A 83 -9.19 8.86 -3.38
CA GLU A 83 -7.82 8.88 -3.93
C GLU A 83 -7.28 7.45 -4.26
N PRO A 84 -7.92 6.65 -5.14
CA PRO A 84 -7.58 5.23 -5.32
C PRO A 84 -6.35 4.96 -6.19
N THR A 85 -5.83 5.95 -6.92
CA THR A 85 -4.67 5.79 -7.83
C THR A 85 -3.47 5.13 -7.15
N ALA A 86 -3.21 5.52 -5.90
CA ALA A 86 -2.09 4.97 -5.15
C ALA A 86 -2.27 3.51 -4.75
N THR A 87 -3.51 3.07 -4.52
CA THR A 87 -3.83 1.67 -4.21
C THR A 87 -3.44 0.76 -5.37
N SER A 88 -3.86 1.09 -6.59
CA SER A 88 -3.49 0.34 -7.80
C SER A 88 -1.98 0.34 -8.01
N ALA A 89 -1.32 1.50 -7.87
CA ALA A 89 0.12 1.61 -8.04
C ALA A 89 0.90 0.78 -7.01
N VAL A 90 0.47 0.75 -5.75
CA VAL A 90 1.07 -0.06 -4.68
C VAL A 90 0.93 -1.54 -4.97
N VAL A 91 -0.24 -1.98 -5.45
CA VAL A 91 -0.49 -3.38 -5.83
C VAL A 91 0.47 -3.81 -6.94
N ASP A 92 0.60 -3.03 -8.00
CA ASP A 92 1.52 -3.34 -9.10
C ASP A 92 2.99 -3.30 -8.67
N MET A 93 3.35 -2.33 -7.83
CA MET A 93 4.71 -2.26 -7.26
C MET A 93 5.04 -3.53 -6.47
N LEU A 94 4.13 -4.02 -5.63
CA LEU A 94 4.32 -5.24 -4.85
C LEU A 94 4.47 -6.47 -5.77
N ALA A 95 3.64 -6.57 -6.81
CA ALA A 95 3.74 -7.64 -7.80
C ALA A 95 5.10 -7.61 -8.54
N PHE A 96 5.51 -6.43 -9.01
CA PHE A 96 6.82 -6.22 -9.63
C PHE A 96 7.96 -6.60 -8.69
N LEU A 97 7.97 -6.09 -7.46
CA LEU A 97 9.05 -6.34 -6.48
C LEU A 97 9.16 -7.83 -6.12
N GLN A 98 8.04 -8.54 -6.06
CA GLN A 98 8.02 -9.96 -5.72
C GLN A 98 8.48 -10.85 -6.88
N THR A 99 8.15 -10.49 -8.12
CA THR A 99 8.43 -11.33 -9.31
C THR A 99 9.71 -10.95 -10.06
N SER A 100 10.23 -9.74 -9.81
CA SER A 100 11.42 -9.24 -10.49
C SER A 100 12.69 -9.99 -10.11
N LYS A 101 13.49 -10.29 -11.14
CA LYS A 101 14.81 -10.95 -11.01
C LYS A 101 15.97 -9.96 -11.14
N LEU A 102 15.68 -8.66 -11.16
CA LEU A 102 16.69 -7.63 -11.32
C LEU A 102 17.61 -7.58 -10.09
N GLY A 103 18.91 -7.42 -10.31
CA GLY A 103 19.91 -7.44 -9.22
C GLY A 103 19.68 -6.35 -8.17
N TRP A 104 19.18 -5.18 -8.56
CA TRP A 104 18.86 -4.11 -7.62
C TRP A 104 17.62 -4.42 -6.77
N VAL A 105 16.63 -5.16 -7.29
CA VAL A 105 15.45 -5.60 -6.52
C VAL A 105 15.89 -6.61 -5.45
N LYS A 106 16.79 -7.54 -5.81
CA LYS A 106 17.38 -8.48 -4.83
C LYS A 106 18.12 -7.73 -3.71
N LYS A 107 18.99 -6.78 -4.07
CA LYS A 107 19.70 -5.94 -3.09
C LYS A 107 18.72 -5.16 -2.21
N LEU A 108 17.65 -4.62 -2.80
CA LEU A 108 16.60 -3.92 -2.06
C LEU A 108 15.91 -4.86 -1.08
N ARG A 109 15.52 -6.07 -1.50
CA ARG A 109 14.88 -7.09 -0.67
C ARG A 109 15.72 -7.47 0.56
N GLU A 110 17.04 -7.55 0.39
CA GLU A 110 17.99 -7.84 1.47
C GLU A 110 18.26 -6.64 2.38
N SER A 111 17.99 -5.42 1.90
CA SER A 111 18.24 -4.17 2.63
C SER A 111 17.03 -3.67 3.42
N ILE A 112 15.82 -3.89 2.89
CA ILE A 112 14.58 -3.38 3.48
C ILE A 112 13.58 -4.50 3.81
N THR A 113 12.77 -4.28 4.84
CA THR A 113 11.47 -4.92 5.00
C THR A 113 10.40 -3.85 4.85
N LEU A 114 9.48 -4.09 3.95
CA LEU A 114 8.37 -3.22 3.61
C LEU A 114 7.08 -3.82 4.17
N ARG A 115 6.30 -3.01 4.91
CA ARG A 115 4.91 -3.31 5.27
C ARG A 115 4.00 -2.26 4.65
N VAL A 116 2.97 -2.69 3.93
CA VAL A 116 2.08 -1.80 3.20
C VAL A 116 0.63 -2.04 3.59
N VAL A 117 -0.13 -0.99 3.89
CA VAL A 117 -1.59 -1.01 3.98
C VAL A 117 -2.18 -0.39 2.71
N PRO A 118 -2.61 -1.18 1.71
CA PRO A 118 -3.00 -0.65 0.40
C PRO A 118 -4.26 0.21 0.42
N MET A 119 -5.19 -0.03 1.33
CA MET A 119 -6.43 0.74 1.45
C MET A 119 -6.78 0.87 2.93
N LEU A 120 -6.53 2.06 3.49
CA LEU A 120 -6.81 2.34 4.90
C LEU A 120 -8.29 2.67 5.14
N ASN A 121 -8.95 3.33 4.19
CA ASN A 121 -10.34 3.75 4.28
C ASN A 121 -11.24 2.99 3.28
N PRO A 122 -11.50 1.69 3.49
CA PRO A 122 -12.33 0.92 2.58
C PRO A 122 -13.78 1.42 2.56
N ASP A 123 -14.28 2.00 3.65
CA ASP A 123 -15.63 2.55 3.70
C ASP A 123 -15.80 3.79 2.80
N GLY A 124 -14.83 4.71 2.86
CA GLY A 124 -14.79 5.87 1.98
C GLY A 124 -14.55 5.47 0.53
N ALA A 125 -13.76 4.41 0.28
CA ALA A 125 -13.53 3.88 -1.06
C ALA A 125 -14.82 3.35 -1.71
N GLU A 126 -15.66 2.65 -0.95
CA GLU A 126 -16.97 2.17 -1.43
C GLU A 126 -17.89 3.31 -1.89
N LEU A 127 -17.87 4.41 -1.14
CA LEU A 127 -18.70 5.58 -1.39
C LEU A 127 -18.03 6.64 -2.27
N PHE A 128 -16.80 6.39 -2.70
CA PHE A 128 -15.96 7.35 -3.42
C PHE A 128 -15.93 8.73 -2.74
N THR A 129 -15.66 8.75 -1.43
CA THR A 129 -15.59 9.98 -0.63
C THR A 129 -14.27 10.09 0.12
N ARG A 130 -13.81 11.33 0.33
CA ARG A 130 -12.62 11.64 1.12
C ARG A 130 -12.68 11.09 2.55
N ARG A 131 -13.84 11.16 3.20
CA ARG A 131 -13.96 10.86 4.64
C ARG A 131 -14.33 9.39 4.87
N ASN A 132 -14.14 8.90 6.09
CA ASN A 132 -14.65 7.57 6.45
C ASN A 132 -16.18 7.62 6.66
N LEU A 133 -16.80 6.48 6.99
CA LEU A 133 -18.25 6.41 7.16
C LEU A 133 -18.79 7.29 8.29
N GLN A 134 -17.94 7.67 9.25
CA GLN A 134 -18.28 8.58 10.35
C GLN A 134 -18.17 10.05 9.94
N SER A 135 -17.93 10.35 8.66
CA SER A 135 -17.64 11.71 8.15
C SER A 135 -16.37 12.34 8.75
N ILE A 136 -15.40 11.53 9.16
CA ILE A 136 -14.13 11.99 9.70
C ILE A 136 -13.02 11.86 8.65
N ASP A 137 -12.19 12.90 8.53
CA ASP A 137 -10.95 12.84 7.74
C ASP A 137 -9.88 12.13 8.59
N ILE A 138 -9.55 10.88 8.22
CA ILE A 138 -8.60 10.03 8.95
C ILE A 138 -7.22 10.69 9.07
N ASN A 139 -6.81 11.53 8.10
CA ASN A 139 -5.53 12.23 8.13
C ASN A 139 -5.51 13.36 9.18
N ARG A 140 -6.69 13.88 9.55
CA ARG A 140 -6.85 14.84 10.65
C ARG A 140 -7.09 14.15 11.99
N ASP A 141 -7.49 12.88 11.99
CA ASP A 141 -7.75 12.08 13.19
C ASP A 141 -6.48 11.52 13.85
N ALA A 142 -5.29 11.76 13.29
CA ALA A 142 -4.03 11.25 13.86
C ALA A 142 -3.73 11.75 15.30
N GLN A 143 -4.37 12.84 15.73
CA GLN A 143 -4.25 13.38 17.09
C GLN A 143 -5.29 12.82 18.06
N ASN A 144 -6.55 12.76 17.62
CA ASN A 144 -7.69 12.41 18.48
C ASN A 144 -7.97 10.91 18.49
N LEU A 145 -7.65 10.21 17.40
CA LEU A 145 -7.74 8.75 17.25
C LEU A 145 -9.14 8.23 17.57
N VAL A 146 -10.16 8.89 17.02
CA VAL A 146 -11.57 8.55 17.22
C VAL A 146 -12.00 7.42 16.28
N THR A 147 -11.40 7.35 15.10
CA THR A 147 -11.75 6.37 14.05
C THR A 147 -11.03 5.04 14.26
N PRO A 148 -11.68 3.89 13.98
CA PRO A 148 -11.00 2.59 14.04
C PRO A 148 -9.82 2.53 13.04
N GLU A 149 -9.92 3.17 11.89
CA GLU A 149 -8.85 3.23 10.89
C GLU A 149 -7.63 4.01 11.40
N GLY A 150 -7.86 5.17 12.03
CA GLY A 150 -6.80 5.99 12.63
C GLY A 150 -6.11 5.29 13.80
N GLN A 151 -6.89 4.65 14.68
CA GLN A 151 -6.37 3.83 15.78
C GLN A 151 -5.53 2.65 15.27
N LEU A 152 -6.02 1.95 14.24
CA LEU A 152 -5.30 0.84 13.61
C LEU A 152 -3.97 1.30 13.03
N LEU A 153 -3.96 2.39 12.25
CA LEU A 153 -2.73 2.90 11.64
C LEU A 153 -1.68 3.26 12.71
N LYS A 154 -2.10 3.91 13.79
CA LYS A 154 -1.22 4.23 14.91
C LYS A 154 -0.68 2.97 15.58
N LYS A 155 -1.54 1.99 15.85
CA LYS A 155 -1.15 0.70 16.44
C LYS A 155 -0.08 0.00 15.59
N LEU A 156 -0.31 -0.15 14.29
CA LEU A 156 0.63 -0.80 13.36
C LEU A 156 1.99 -0.10 13.34
N ARG A 157 2.01 1.24 13.33
CA ARG A 157 3.23 2.03 13.41
C ARG A 157 3.96 1.83 14.74
N ASP A 158 3.25 1.97 15.86
CA ASP A 158 3.86 1.98 17.19
C ASP A 158 4.37 0.60 17.62
N GLU A 159 3.69 -0.47 17.21
CA GLU A 159 4.11 -1.85 17.46
C GLU A 159 5.33 -2.23 16.62
N TRP A 160 5.36 -1.86 15.34
CA TRP A 160 6.43 -2.28 14.45
C TRP A 160 7.67 -1.37 14.49
N LYS A 161 7.47 -0.09 14.85
CA LYS A 161 8.49 0.97 14.93
C LYS A 161 9.29 1.08 13.62
N PRO A 162 8.66 1.51 12.52
CA PRO A 162 9.37 1.67 11.25
C PRO A 162 10.39 2.80 11.32
N ASP A 163 11.47 2.67 10.56
CA ASP A 163 12.48 3.72 10.39
C ASP A 163 11.96 4.83 9.47
N ILE A 164 11.12 4.45 8.48
CA ILE A 164 10.56 5.36 7.48
C ILE A 164 9.07 5.10 7.33
N GLY A 165 8.27 6.18 7.33
CA GLY A 165 6.84 6.15 6.99
C GLY A 165 6.58 6.90 5.67
N LEU A 166 5.83 6.30 4.75
CA LEU A 166 5.41 6.93 3.50
C LEU A 166 3.90 6.82 3.31
N THR A 167 3.29 7.90 2.82
CA THR A 167 1.88 7.91 2.46
C THR A 167 1.67 8.55 1.10
N SER A 168 0.68 8.04 0.37
CA SER A 168 0.30 8.60 -0.92
C SER A 168 -0.61 9.83 -0.81
N THR A 169 -1.09 10.15 0.39
CA THR A 169 -2.10 11.18 0.56
C THR A 169 -1.52 12.57 0.38
N ILE A 170 -2.05 13.28 -0.61
CA ILE A 170 -1.70 14.66 -0.89
C ILE A 170 -2.38 15.53 0.18
N LYS A 171 -1.60 16.33 0.91
CA LYS A 171 -2.14 17.39 1.76
C LYS A 171 -2.71 18.48 0.87
N THR A 172 -3.90 18.28 0.32
CA THR A 172 -4.68 19.42 -0.16
C THR A 172 -5.04 20.25 1.07
N ARG A 173 -4.59 21.51 1.02
CA ARG A 173 -4.72 22.50 2.10
C ARG A 173 -6.18 22.88 2.29
#